data_AF-K1SIP0-F1
#
_entry.id   AF-K1SIP0-F1
#
_cell.length_a   1.000
_cell.length_b   1.000
_cell.length_c   1.000
_cell.angle_alpha   90.00
_cell.angle_beta   90.00
_cell.angle_gamma   90.00
#
_symmetry.space_group_name_H-M   'P 1'
#
loop_
_entity.id
_entity.type
_entity.pdbx_description
1 polymer ?
#
loop_
_entity_poly.entity_id
_entity_poly.type
_entity_poly.pdbx_seq_one_letter_code
_entity_poly.pdbx_strand_id
1 'polypeptide(L)'
;TLEQIAQRKTDRMAERLYLTDAQKKQVYEINLQQLKEMEAQREAMRNAQAERAEQMKSILSTEQFVKWAQMQQRPAPKHPRMHGPKAGKPGCGPACPKAGKPAPEGLCPREGRPCPEVCPEAGECPKANGEAPRGKARRGAVKAAQNPEE
;
A
#
# COMPACT_ATOMS: atom_id res chain seq x y z
N THR A 1 -12.75 -13.97 -9.86
CA THR A 1 -12.55 -14.32 -11.29
C THR A 1 -11.87 -13.16 -12.02
N LEU A 2 -11.34 -13.37 -13.23
CA LEU A 2 -10.77 -12.25 -14.03
C LEU A 2 -11.80 -11.15 -14.28
N GLU A 3 -13.06 -11.52 -14.50
CA GLU A 3 -14.18 -10.59 -14.68
C GLU A 3 -14.40 -9.69 -13.47
N GLN A 4 -14.40 -10.24 -12.25
CA GLN A 4 -14.50 -9.43 -11.03
C GLN A 4 -13.33 -8.45 -10.87
N ILE A 5 -12.13 -8.85 -11.31
CA ILE A 5 -10.96 -7.96 -11.28
C ILE A 5 -11.10 -6.87 -12.34
N ALA A 6 -11.53 -7.23 -13.56
CA ALA A 6 -11.81 -6.28 -14.63
C ALA A 6 -12.85 -5.25 -14.18
N GLN A 7 -13.96 -5.71 -13.59
CA GLN A 7 -15.01 -4.86 -13.05
C GLN A 7 -14.47 -3.89 -12.01
N ARG A 8 -13.75 -4.37 -10.98
CA ARG A 8 -13.14 -3.49 -9.95
C ARG A 8 -12.11 -2.50 -10.52
N LYS A 9 -11.43 -2.83 -11.61
CA LYS A 9 -10.51 -1.89 -12.29
C LYS A 9 -11.32 -0.81 -13.03
N THR A 10 -12.37 -1.22 -13.72
CA THR A 10 -13.29 -0.32 -14.42
C THR A 10 -14.01 0.61 -13.44
N ASP A 11 -14.59 0.11 -12.35
CA ASP A 11 -15.33 0.92 -11.38
C ASP A 11 -14.45 2.01 -10.77
N ARG A 12 -13.23 1.65 -10.33
CA ARG A 12 -12.27 2.64 -9.80
C ARG A 12 -11.85 3.69 -10.81
N MET A 13 -11.76 3.32 -12.09
CA MET A 13 -11.43 4.26 -13.15
C MET A 13 -12.64 5.16 -13.46
N ALA A 14 -13.83 4.58 -13.47
CA ALA A 14 -15.08 5.27 -13.70
C ALA A 14 -15.37 6.32 -12.63
N GLU A 15 -15.14 5.99 -11.35
CA GLU A 15 -15.28 6.94 -10.23
C GLU A 15 -14.28 8.09 -10.32
N ARG A 16 -13.02 7.82 -10.70
CA ARG A 16 -11.97 8.83 -10.74
C ARG A 16 -12.07 9.78 -11.93
N LEU A 17 -12.56 9.28 -13.06
CA LEU A 17 -12.62 10.01 -14.32
C LEU A 17 -14.04 10.39 -14.73
N TYR A 18 -15.04 10.07 -13.90
CA TYR A 18 -16.46 10.31 -14.16
C TYR A 18 -16.90 9.76 -15.53
N LEU A 19 -16.54 8.50 -15.81
CA LEU A 19 -16.83 7.87 -17.10
C LEU A 19 -18.34 7.69 -17.29
N THR A 20 -18.80 7.91 -18.52
CA THR A 20 -20.15 7.54 -18.96
C THR A 20 -20.31 6.02 -19.06
N ASP A 21 -21.54 5.52 -19.05
CA ASP A 21 -21.78 4.07 -19.10
C ASP A 21 -21.27 3.41 -20.39
N ALA A 22 -21.34 4.14 -21.52
CA ALA A 22 -20.74 3.68 -22.77
C ALA A 22 -19.22 3.53 -22.68
N GLN A 23 -18.54 4.50 -22.05
CA GLN A 23 -17.09 4.43 -21.82
C GLN A 23 -16.73 3.32 -20.83
N LYS A 24 -17.51 3.12 -19.75
CA LYS A 24 -17.29 2.04 -18.78
C LYS A 24 -17.31 0.67 -19.46
N LYS A 25 -18.24 0.44 -20.40
CA LYS A 25 -18.33 -0.82 -21.14
C LYS A 25 -17.05 -1.10 -21.94
N GLN A 26 -16.56 -0.11 -22.69
CA GLN A 26 -15.32 -0.24 -23.45
C GLN A 26 -14.11 -0.47 -22.54
N VAL A 27 -14.01 0.28 -21.44
CA VAL A 27 -12.92 0.13 -20.46
C VAL A 27 -12.95 -1.25 -19.80
N TYR A 28 -14.14 -1.80 -19.52
CA TYR A 28 -14.29 -3.16 -19.01
C TYR A 28 -13.75 -4.20 -19.98
N GLU A 29 -14.12 -4.12 -21.25
CA GLU A 29 -13.66 -5.04 -22.29
C GLU A 29 -12.12 -5.00 -22.42
N ILE A 30 -11.53 -3.80 -22.45
CA ILE A 30 -10.08 -3.60 -22.47
C ILE A 30 -9.41 -4.22 -21.24
N ASN A 31 -9.94 -3.95 -20.04
CA ASN A 31 -9.40 -4.49 -18.80
C ASN A 31 -9.46 -6.02 -18.75
N LEU A 32 -10.55 -6.60 -19.25
CA LEU A 32 -10.74 -8.04 -19.28
C LEU A 32 -9.76 -8.70 -20.25
N GLN A 33 -9.58 -8.14 -21.44
CA GLN A 33 -8.60 -8.64 -22.42
C GLN A 33 -7.18 -8.58 -21.85
N GLN A 34 -6.77 -7.45 -21.29
CA GLN A 34 -5.45 -7.30 -20.68
C GLN A 34 -5.21 -8.34 -19.57
N LEU A 35 -6.24 -8.63 -18.77
CA LEU A 35 -6.14 -9.62 -17.69
C LEU A 35 -5.97 -11.05 -18.22
N LYS A 36 -6.67 -11.40 -19.31
CA LYS A 36 -6.52 -12.71 -19.99
C LYS A 36 -5.13 -12.86 -20.59
N GLU A 37 -4.62 -11.83 -21.26
CA GLU A 37 -3.26 -11.82 -21.82
C GLU A 37 -2.20 -11.99 -20.73
N MET A 38 -2.35 -11.30 -19.60
CA MET A 38 -1.47 -11.47 -18.45
C MET A 38 -1.57 -12.88 -17.84
N GLU A 39 -2.75 -13.50 -17.81
CA GLU A 39 -2.91 -14.88 -17.34
C GLU A 39 -2.20 -15.86 -18.26
N ALA A 40 -2.42 -15.75 -19.58
CA ALA A 40 -1.74 -16.56 -20.57
C ALA A 40 -0.22 -16.39 -20.51
N GLN A 41 0.28 -15.17 -20.34
CA GLN A 41 1.71 -14.92 -20.18
C GLN A 41 2.27 -15.56 -18.91
N ARG A 42 1.54 -15.51 -17.79
CA ARG A 42 1.94 -16.17 -16.53
C ARG A 42 1.98 -17.68 -16.69
N GLU A 43 1.02 -18.26 -17.41
CA GLU A 43 1.00 -19.68 -17.71
C GLU A 43 2.18 -20.09 -18.59
N ALA A 44 2.44 -19.36 -19.67
CA ALA A 44 3.61 -19.58 -20.52
C ALA A 44 4.92 -19.50 -19.73
N MET A 45 5.04 -18.52 -18.83
CA MET A 45 6.20 -18.40 -17.94
C MET A 45 6.32 -19.61 -16.99
N ARG A 46 5.22 -20.10 -16.42
CA ARG A 46 5.23 -21.30 -15.57
C ARG A 46 5.67 -22.53 -16.35
N ASN A 47 5.18 -22.70 -17.57
CA ASN A 47 5.55 -23.83 -18.43
C ASN A 47 7.03 -23.76 -18.80
N ALA A 48 7.52 -22.61 -19.25
CA ALA A 48 8.94 -22.40 -19.55
C ALA A 48 9.84 -22.63 -18.32
N GLN A 49 9.36 -22.25 -17.12
CA GLN A 49 10.07 -22.51 -15.88
C GLN A 49 10.12 -24.00 -15.55
N ALA A 50 9.02 -24.74 -15.78
CA ALA A 50 8.97 -26.18 -15.59
C ALA A 50 9.89 -26.92 -16.57
N GLU A 51 9.88 -26.55 -17.86
CA GLU A 51 10.79 -27.10 -18.87
C GLU A 51 12.25 -26.87 -18.49
N ARG A 52 12.60 -25.65 -18.07
CA ARG A 52 13.95 -25.35 -17.58
C ARG A 52 14.31 -26.16 -16.34
N ALA A 53 13.36 -26.44 -15.46
CA ALA A 53 13.59 -27.27 -14.30
C ALA A 53 13.86 -28.74 -14.68
N GLU A 54 13.11 -29.29 -15.64
CA GLU A 54 13.37 -30.64 -16.15
C GLU A 54 14.73 -30.75 -16.86
N GLN A 55 15.10 -29.74 -17.67
CA GLN A 55 16.44 -29.65 -18.24
C GLN A 55 17.52 -29.57 -17.16
N MET A 56 17.28 -28.85 -16.07
CA MET A 56 18.24 -28.76 -14.98
C MET A 56 18.37 -30.08 -14.22
N LYS A 57 17.26 -30.82 -14.07
CA LYS A 57 17.21 -32.13 -13.40
C LYS A 57 18.01 -33.21 -14.15
N SER A 58 18.13 -33.11 -15.47
CA SER A 58 18.94 -34.07 -16.25
C SER A 58 20.45 -33.80 -16.18
N ILE A 59 20.86 -32.57 -15.82
CA ILE A 59 22.28 -32.16 -15.76
C ILE A 59 22.83 -32.28 -14.33
N LEU A 60 22.01 -31.97 -13.32
CA LEU A 60 22.44 -31.94 -11.92
C LEU A 60 22.26 -33.30 -11.24
N SER A 61 23.13 -33.60 -10.27
CA SER A 61 22.84 -34.68 -9.33
C SER A 61 21.63 -34.34 -8.46
N THR A 62 20.98 -35.34 -7.87
CA THR A 62 19.79 -35.15 -7.04
C THR A 62 20.00 -34.12 -5.92
N GLU A 63 21.14 -34.18 -5.23
CA GLU A 63 21.48 -33.25 -4.15
C GLU A 63 21.69 -31.81 -4.67
N GLN A 64 22.37 -31.67 -5.81
CA GLN A 64 22.57 -30.37 -6.46
C GLN A 64 21.24 -29.77 -6.93
N PHE A 65 20.36 -30.60 -7.49
CA PHE A 65 19.03 -30.17 -7.95
C PHE A 65 18.15 -29.69 -6.79
N VAL A 66 18.14 -30.40 -5.66
CA VAL A 66 17.39 -29.96 -4.45
C VAL A 66 17.89 -28.61 -3.95
N LYS A 67 19.22 -28.43 -3.88
CA LYS A 67 19.82 -27.13 -3.49
C LYS A 67 19.47 -26.02 -4.47
N TRP A 68 19.53 -26.30 -5.78
CA TRP A 68 19.13 -25.37 -6.83
C TRP A 68 17.65 -25.00 -6.75
N ALA A 69 16.75 -25.98 -6.62
CA ALA A 69 15.32 -25.75 -6.50
C ALA A 69 14.98 -24.90 -5.27
N GLN A 70 15.68 -25.10 -4.15
CA GLN A 70 15.55 -24.25 -2.95
C GLN A 70 15.98 -22.81 -3.23
N MET A 71 17.03 -22.58 -4.01
CA MET A 71 17.45 -21.23 -4.41
C MET A 71 16.40 -20.54 -5.29
N GLN A 72 15.75 -21.27 -6.21
CA GLN A 72 14.72 -20.74 -7.09
C GLN A 72 13.42 -20.35 -6.35
N GLN A 73 13.10 -21.01 -5.23
CA GLN A 73 11.93 -20.71 -4.41
C GLN A 73 12.11 -19.49 -3.50
N ARG A 74 13.33 -18.94 -3.39
CA ARG A 74 13.57 -17.77 -2.55
C ARG A 74 12.77 -16.59 -3.12
N PRO A 75 11.91 -15.94 -2.31
CA PRO A 75 11.20 -14.76 -2.76
C PRO A 75 12.22 -13.70 -3.17
N ALA A 76 11.95 -13.03 -4.30
CA ALA A 76 12.80 -11.93 -4.76
C ALA A 76 13.04 -10.96 -3.58
N PRO A 77 14.28 -10.51 -3.37
CA PRO A 77 14.57 -9.57 -2.30
C PRO A 77 13.58 -8.42 -2.40
N LYS A 78 12.88 -8.14 -1.29
CA LYS A 78 11.98 -7.00 -1.21
C LYS A 78 12.84 -5.78 -1.46
N HIS A 79 12.80 -5.21 -2.67
CA HIS A 79 13.30 -3.86 -2.88
C HIS A 79 12.62 -3.01 -1.79
N PRO A 80 13.39 -2.22 -1.01
CA PRO A 80 12.78 -1.25 -0.12
C PRO A 80 11.80 -0.46 -0.98
N ARG A 81 10.50 -0.62 -0.73
CA ARG A 81 9.53 0.33 -1.28
C ARG A 81 10.06 1.65 -0.76
N MET A 82 10.54 2.52 -1.65
CA MET A 82 10.75 3.91 -1.31
C MET A 82 9.39 4.39 -0.85
N HIS A 83 9.17 4.33 0.46
CA HIS A 83 8.04 4.94 1.10
C HIS A 83 8.24 6.42 0.82
N GLY A 84 7.61 6.92 -0.25
CA GLY A 84 7.46 8.35 -0.46
C GLY A 84 7.05 8.98 0.86
N PRO A 85 7.51 10.21 1.16
CA PRO A 85 7.36 10.81 2.48
C PRO A 85 5.94 10.61 2.96
N LYS A 86 5.80 9.91 4.10
CA LYS A 86 4.49 9.63 4.70
C LYS A 86 3.72 10.93 4.75
N ALA A 87 2.65 11.04 3.97
CA ALA A 87 1.71 12.12 4.11
C ALA A 87 1.18 12.09 5.55
N GLY A 88 1.53 13.13 6.30
CA GLY A 88 0.79 13.60 7.46
C GLY A 88 0.76 12.67 8.68
N LYS A 89 1.78 12.76 9.54
CA LYS A 89 1.45 13.28 10.87
C LYS A 89 1.30 14.80 10.68
N PRO A 90 0.29 15.48 11.25
CA PRO A 90 0.18 16.93 11.19
C PRO A 90 1.30 17.50 12.05
N GLY A 91 2.49 17.55 11.48
CA GLY A 91 3.71 18.01 12.09
C GLY A 91 4.42 18.82 11.04
N CYS A 92 4.88 19.99 11.48
CA CYS A 92 5.76 20.91 10.78
C CYS A 92 6.73 20.15 9.83
N GLY A 93 6.75 20.54 8.55
CA GLY A 93 7.56 19.87 7.53
C GLY A 93 9.06 19.88 7.84
N PRO A 94 9.90 19.22 7.02
CA PRO A 94 11.35 19.10 7.26
C PRO A 94 12.11 20.44 7.30
N ALA A 95 11.44 21.55 6.99
CA ALA A 95 11.96 22.91 7.09
C ALA A 95 11.84 23.55 8.48
N CYS A 96 11.17 22.92 9.45
CA CYS A 96 11.08 23.49 10.79
C CYS A 96 12.40 23.26 11.57
N PRO A 97 13.03 24.33 12.10
CA PRO A 97 14.29 24.20 12.83
C PRO A 97 14.11 23.29 14.05
N LYS A 98 15.16 22.53 14.40
CA LYS A 98 15.20 21.77 15.66
C LYS A 98 14.99 22.73 16.83
N ALA A 99 14.30 22.25 17.87
CA ALA A 99 14.02 23.01 19.09
C ALA A 99 15.28 23.75 19.59
N GLY A 100 15.14 25.05 19.86
CA GLY A 100 16.22 25.91 20.36
C GLY A 100 17.01 26.69 19.32
N LYS A 101 16.62 26.71 18.04
CA LYS A 101 17.21 27.61 17.03
C LYS A 101 16.15 28.52 16.41
N PRO A 102 16.39 29.85 16.31
CA PRO A 102 15.48 30.74 15.62
C PRO A 102 15.37 30.33 14.15
N ALA A 103 14.15 30.40 13.61
CA ALA A 103 13.94 30.19 12.18
C ALA A 103 14.66 31.32 11.40
N PRO A 104 15.36 31.00 10.29
CA PRO A 104 15.88 32.04 9.41
C PRO A 104 14.70 32.83 8.82
N GLU A 105 14.76 34.16 8.93
CA GLU A 105 13.74 35.06 8.41
C GLU A 105 13.49 34.79 6.91
N GLY A 106 12.21 34.69 6.53
CA GLY A 106 11.80 34.68 5.12
C GLY A 106 11.57 33.32 4.45
N LEU A 107 11.69 32.17 5.14
CA LEU A 107 11.48 30.84 4.54
C LEU A 107 10.32 30.06 5.16
N CYS A 108 9.10 30.62 5.09
CA CYS A 108 7.86 29.87 5.33
C CYS A 108 6.84 30.13 4.22
N PRO A 109 6.90 29.45 3.07
CA PRO A 109 5.84 29.54 2.06
C PRO A 109 4.76 28.52 2.41
N ARG A 110 3.89 28.87 3.34
CA ARG A 110 2.54 28.30 3.37
C ARG A 110 1.58 29.42 3.74
N GLU A 111 1.08 30.08 2.69
CA GLU A 111 0.17 31.21 2.81
C GLU A 111 -0.98 30.90 3.79
N GLY A 112 -1.18 31.81 4.75
CA GLY A 112 -2.38 31.85 5.58
C GLY A 112 -2.27 31.27 7.01
N ARG A 113 -1.09 30.94 7.54
CA ARG A 113 -0.95 30.67 8.98
C ARG A 113 0.23 31.42 9.60
N PRO A 114 0.00 32.30 10.61
CA PRO A 114 1.11 32.84 11.38
C PRO A 114 1.76 31.70 12.18
N CYS A 115 3.06 31.52 12.01
CA CYS A 115 3.85 30.69 12.91
C CYS A 115 3.83 31.36 14.30
N PRO A 116 3.59 30.63 15.40
CA PRO A 116 3.85 31.21 16.71
C PRO A 116 5.34 31.55 16.79
N GLU A 117 5.67 32.77 17.20
CA GLU A 117 7.07 33.26 17.31
C GLU A 117 7.94 32.38 18.21
N VAL A 118 7.32 31.54 19.04
CA VAL A 118 7.99 30.59 19.89
C VAL A 118 7.41 29.20 19.62
N CYS A 119 8.26 28.29 19.15
CA CYS A 119 7.90 26.87 19.07
C CYS A 119 7.80 26.31 20.50
N PRO A 120 6.63 25.81 20.94
CA PRO A 120 6.53 25.20 22.27
C PRO A 120 7.41 23.95 22.31
N GLU A 121 8.05 23.75 23.47
CA GLU A 121 8.95 22.63 23.73
C GLU A 121 8.27 21.29 23.40
N ALA A 122 9.06 20.34 22.90
CA ALA A 122 8.58 19.10 22.31
C ALA A 122 7.55 18.38 23.19
N GLY A 123 6.26 18.50 22.87
CA GLY A 123 5.23 17.83 23.64
C GLY A 123 3.81 18.16 23.21
N GLU A 124 3.45 19.44 23.12
CA GLU A 124 2.04 19.81 22.95
C GLU A 124 1.89 21.05 22.08
N CYS A 125 1.35 20.86 20.86
CA CYS A 125 0.64 21.94 20.18
C CYS A 125 -0.74 22.07 20.84
N PRO A 126 -1.16 23.27 21.26
CA PRO A 126 -2.50 23.46 21.81
C PRO A 126 -3.53 23.03 20.77
N LYS A 127 -4.37 22.06 21.14
CA LYS A 127 -5.47 21.62 20.29
C LYS A 127 -6.45 22.77 20.17
N ALA A 128 -6.82 23.11 18.92
CA ALA A 128 -7.96 23.98 18.69
C ALA A 128 -9.18 23.37 19.39
N ASN A 129 -9.82 24.16 20.25
CA ASN A 129 -11.04 23.76 20.96
C ASN A 129 -12.07 23.26 19.93
N GLY A 130 -12.60 22.04 20.13
CA GLY A 130 -13.86 21.64 19.49
C GLY A 130 -13.94 20.29 18.75
N GLU A 131 -12.95 19.39 18.80
CA GLU A 131 -13.11 18.06 18.18
C GLU A 131 -12.79 16.89 19.13
N ALA A 132 -13.82 16.10 19.43
CA ALA A 132 -13.77 14.93 20.29
C ALA A 132 -12.86 13.84 19.69
N PRO A 133 -12.04 13.14 20.50
CA PRO A 133 -11.08 12.16 19.99
C PRO A 133 -11.80 10.90 19.49
N ARG A 134 -11.70 10.62 18.18
CA ARG A 134 -12.05 9.30 17.62
C ARG A 134 -11.03 8.25 18.08
N GLY A 135 -11.32 7.63 19.24
CA GLY A 135 -10.58 6.51 19.77
C GLY A 135 -10.65 5.28 18.86
N LYS A 136 -9.50 4.66 18.61
CA LYS A 136 -9.40 3.36 17.94
C LYS A 136 -10.00 2.28 18.84
N ALA A 137 -11.24 1.87 18.58
CA ALA A 137 -11.82 0.69 19.23
C ALA A 137 -11.02 -0.56 18.84
N ARG A 138 -10.25 -1.09 19.80
CA ARG A 138 -9.71 -2.45 19.73
C ARG A 138 -10.89 -3.41 19.84
N ARG A 139 -11.20 -4.16 18.78
CA ARG A 139 -12.08 -5.34 18.89
C ARG A 139 -11.30 -6.41 19.65
N GLY A 140 -11.58 -6.52 20.95
CA GLY A 140 -11.08 -7.56 21.83
C GLY A 140 -12.24 -8.10 22.66
N ALA A 141 -12.56 -9.37 22.42
CA ALA A 141 -13.31 -10.33 23.22
C ALA A 141 -14.12 -9.81 24.42
N VAL A 142 -15.45 -9.95 24.34
CA VAL A 142 -16.30 -10.08 25.53
C VAL A 142 -16.86 -11.51 25.53
N LYS A 143 -16.44 -12.28 26.54
CA LYS A 143 -16.94 -13.61 26.86
C LYS A 143 -18.46 -13.53 27.08
N ALA A 144 -19.20 -14.45 26.48
CA ALA A 144 -20.57 -14.76 26.87
C ALA A 144 -20.55 -15.36 28.29
N ALA A 145 -21.07 -14.63 29.26
CA ALA A 145 -21.44 -15.17 30.56
C ALA A 145 -22.95 -15.42 30.51
N GLN A 146 -23.30 -16.70 30.53
CA GLN A 146 -24.61 -17.19 30.92
C GLN A 146 -24.95 -16.69 32.33
N ASN A 147 -26.21 -16.33 32.57
CA ASN A 147 -26.81 -16.45 33.90
C ASN A 147 -28.21 -17.08 33.75
N PRO A 148 -28.56 -18.06 34.59
CA PRO A 148 -29.86 -18.70 34.62
C PRO A 148 -30.85 -18.00 35.59
N GLU A 149 -32.09 -18.49 35.53
CA GLU A 149 -33.20 -18.37 36.49
C GLU A 149 -34.03 -17.08 36.49
N GLU A 150 -35.25 -17.20 35.92
CA GLU A 150 -36.48 -17.30 36.72
C GLU A 150 -37.39 -18.38 36.12
#